data_AF-A0A522HI12-F1
#
_entry.id   AF-A0A522HI12-F1
#
_cell.length_a   1.000
_cell.length_b   1.000
_cell.length_c   1.000
_cell.angle_alpha   90.00
_cell.angle_beta   90.00
_cell.angle_gamma   90.00
#
_symmetry.space_group_name_H-M   'P 1'
#
loop_
_entity.id
_entity.type
_entity.pdbx_description
1 polymer ?
#
loop_
_entity_poly.entity_id
_entity_poly.type
_entity_poly.pdbx_seq_one_letter_code
_entity_poly.pdbx_strand_id
1 'polypeptide(L)'
;MGRKSSLTPEQWVEIERRVVVDGESINSLSVEFGINESSIRRKIKPNKAERQNGQKPLQVLAHNKVQAEREVQRIAEQIAELPLARQQIVSDLAKKLTSISEHLAGAAEFGAKTAHRLAGIANSQIDLIDDAEPERSVESLKRISVLTKMANESSEIGVNLLRANKETVDELNKSDKQNVSSGLNHFYGESEADA
;
A
#
# COMPACT_ATOMS: atom_id res chain seq x y z
N MET A 1 1.16 -19.81 -32.92
CA MET A 1 2.55 -19.87 -32.42
C MET A 1 3.00 -18.45 -32.10
N GLY A 2 2.93 -18.05 -30.83
CA GLY A 2 3.28 -16.69 -30.40
C GLY A 2 4.78 -16.42 -30.63
N ARG A 3 5.10 -15.28 -31.25
CA ARG A 3 6.46 -14.88 -31.60
C ARG A 3 7.31 -14.82 -30.32
N LYS A 4 8.34 -15.66 -30.21
CA LYS A 4 9.30 -15.62 -29.09
C LYS A 4 9.90 -14.21 -29.03
N SER A 5 9.89 -13.58 -27.85
CA SER A 5 10.61 -12.32 -27.64
C SER A 5 12.08 -12.51 -27.98
N SER A 6 12.69 -11.56 -28.70
CA SER A 6 14.09 -11.66 -29.15
C SER A 6 15.11 -11.66 -28.01
N LEU A 7 14.69 -11.29 -26.80
CA LEU A 7 15.53 -11.28 -25.60
C LEU A 7 14.97 -12.19 -24.52
N THR A 8 15.90 -12.67 -23.71
CA THR A 8 15.65 -13.32 -22.42
C THR A 8 15.22 -12.29 -21.36
N PRO A 9 14.53 -12.73 -20.29
CA PRO A 9 14.20 -11.86 -19.16
C PRO A 9 15.43 -11.19 -18.52
N GLU A 10 16.56 -11.90 -18.44
CA GLU A 10 17.81 -11.38 -17.87
C GLU A 10 18.39 -10.23 -18.70
N GLN A 11 18.37 -10.36 -20.03
CA GLN A 11 18.80 -9.29 -20.94
C GLN A 11 17.92 -8.04 -20.83
N TRP A 12 16.61 -8.22 -20.59
CA TRP A 12 15.72 -7.09 -20.34
C TRP A 12 16.04 -6.36 -19.03
N VAL A 13 16.36 -7.10 -17.97
CA VAL A 13 16.78 -6.52 -16.68
C VAL A 13 18.10 -5.76 -16.85
N GLU A 14 19.05 -6.30 -17.62
CA GLU A 14 20.33 -5.64 -17.89
C GLU A 14 20.14 -4.33 -18.67
N ILE A 15 19.32 -4.33 -19.73
CA ILE A 15 18.99 -3.12 -20.49
C ILE A 15 18.32 -2.08 -19.57
N GLU A 16 17.36 -2.50 -18.74
CA GLU A 16 16.68 -1.60 -17.80
C GLU A 16 17.66 -1.03 -16.78
N ARG A 17 18.58 -1.86 -16.24
CA ARG A 17 19.65 -1.44 -15.34
C ARG A 17 20.55 -0.38 -16.00
N ARG A 18 21.06 -0.63 -17.21
CA ARG A 18 21.96 0.32 -17.89
C ARG A 18 21.30 1.66 -18.20
N VAL A 19 20.03 1.65 -18.57
CA VAL A 19 19.29 2.90 -18.81
C VAL A 19 19.01 3.65 -17.51
N VAL A 20 18.60 2.95 -16.44
CA VAL A 20 18.14 3.59 -15.19
C VAL A 20 19.30 3.96 -14.26
N VAL A 21 20.34 3.14 -14.20
CA VAL A 21 21.49 3.30 -13.30
C VAL A 21 22.66 3.97 -14.01
N ASP A 22 23.05 3.46 -15.17
CA ASP A 22 24.25 3.90 -15.88
C ASP A 22 23.96 5.10 -16.82
N GLY A 23 22.68 5.41 -17.06
CA GLY A 23 22.23 6.56 -17.85
C GLY A 23 22.46 6.41 -19.35
N GLU A 24 22.68 5.19 -19.83
CA GLU A 24 22.95 4.92 -21.24
C GLU A 24 21.73 5.27 -22.12
N SER A 25 22.02 5.78 -23.32
CA SER A 25 20.97 6.11 -24.29
C SER A 25 20.28 4.85 -24.80
N ILE A 26 18.93 4.89 -24.84
CA ILE A 26 18.10 3.82 -25.41
C ILE A 26 18.52 3.52 -26.86
N ASN A 27 19.02 4.52 -27.60
CA ASN A 27 19.48 4.35 -28.98
C ASN A 27 20.74 3.47 -29.05
N SER A 28 21.67 3.63 -28.11
CA SER A 28 22.89 2.82 -28.04
C SER A 28 22.53 1.35 -27.80
N LEU A 29 21.65 1.11 -26.83
CA LEU A 29 21.19 -0.24 -26.47
C LEU A 29 20.29 -0.86 -27.55
N SER A 30 19.54 -0.06 -28.28
CA SER A 30 18.75 -0.49 -29.45
C SER A 30 19.65 -1.08 -30.55
N VAL A 31 20.79 -0.43 -30.81
CA VAL A 31 21.78 -0.90 -31.79
C VAL A 31 22.55 -2.13 -31.27
N GLU A 32 22.97 -2.12 -30.00
CA GLU A 32 23.72 -3.24 -29.38
C GLU A 32 22.90 -4.54 -29.32
N PHE A 33 21.65 -4.45 -28.89
CA PHE A 33 20.78 -5.63 -28.72
C PHE A 33 19.89 -5.92 -29.94
N GLY A 34 19.93 -5.09 -30.98
CA GLY A 34 19.20 -5.30 -32.23
C GLY A 34 17.67 -5.19 -32.09
N ILE A 35 17.18 -4.30 -31.22
CA ILE A 35 15.75 -4.17 -30.87
C ILE A 35 15.28 -2.75 -31.14
N ASN A 36 14.02 -2.62 -31.54
CA ASN A 36 13.40 -1.32 -31.75
C ASN A 36 13.38 -0.47 -30.46
N GLU A 37 13.89 0.76 -30.54
CA GLU A 37 13.92 1.77 -29.47
C GLU A 37 12.56 1.92 -28.76
N SER A 38 11.46 1.92 -29.52
CA SER A 38 10.09 2.04 -28.98
C SER A 38 9.71 0.87 -28.07
N SER A 39 10.23 -0.34 -28.35
CA SER A 39 10.00 -1.53 -27.53
C SER A 39 10.78 -1.45 -26.21
N ILE A 40 12.01 -0.93 -26.24
CA ILE A 40 12.81 -0.70 -25.04
C ILE A 40 12.17 0.41 -24.19
N ARG A 41 11.77 1.52 -24.81
CA ARG A 41 11.09 2.63 -24.13
C ARG A 41 9.79 2.17 -23.45
N ARG A 42 8.95 1.39 -24.14
CA ARG A 42 7.71 0.84 -23.56
C ARG A 42 7.99 -0.10 -22.39
N LYS A 43 9.08 -0.86 -22.43
CA LYS A 43 9.45 -1.80 -21.36
C LYS A 43 9.95 -1.09 -20.11
N ILE A 44 10.77 -0.04 -20.25
CA ILE A 44 11.40 0.69 -19.13
C ILE A 44 10.48 1.77 -18.56
N LYS A 45 9.72 2.44 -19.42
CA LYS A 45 8.73 3.45 -19.04
C LYS A 45 7.35 3.03 -19.57
N PRO A 46 6.76 1.94 -19.03
CA PRO A 46 5.40 1.57 -19.39
C PRO A 46 4.44 2.69 -18.99
N ASN A 47 3.45 2.91 -19.84
CA ASN A 47 2.36 3.84 -19.52
C ASN A 47 1.67 3.41 -18.23
N LYS A 48 1.03 4.33 -17.51
CA LYS A 48 0.39 4.05 -16.22
C LYS A 48 -0.60 2.87 -16.29
N ALA A 49 -1.28 2.70 -17.42
CA ALA A 49 -2.19 1.58 -17.71
C ALA A 49 -1.49 0.23 -17.99
N GLU A 50 -0.21 0.25 -18.34
CA GLU A 50 0.61 -0.94 -18.64
C GLU A 50 1.48 -1.38 -17.44
N ARG A 51 1.49 -0.60 -16.35
CA ARG A 51 2.19 -0.98 -15.11
C ARG A 51 1.40 -2.10 -14.43
N GLN A 52 2.06 -3.23 -14.20
CA GLN A 52 1.49 -4.30 -13.40
C GLN A 52 1.22 -3.78 -11.98
N ASN A 53 -0.01 -3.94 -11.49
CA ASN A 53 -0.42 -3.72 -10.10
C ASN A 53 -0.12 -2.32 -9.52
N GLY A 54 -0.16 -1.25 -10.33
CA GLY A 54 0.05 0.11 -9.81
C GLY A 54 1.46 0.36 -9.27
N GLN A 55 2.46 -0.42 -9.71
CA GLN A 55 3.84 -0.26 -9.27
C GLN A 55 4.34 1.18 -9.50
N LYS A 56 4.94 1.75 -8.45
CA LYS A 56 5.61 3.04 -8.53
C LYS A 56 6.86 2.90 -9.43
N PRO A 57 7.22 3.94 -10.20
CA PRO A 57 8.45 3.92 -11.00
C PRO A 57 9.67 3.62 -10.13
N LEU A 58 10.66 2.90 -10.68
CA LEU A 58 11.90 2.56 -9.97
C LEU A 58 12.60 3.81 -9.44
N GLN A 59 12.54 4.94 -10.16
CA GLN A 59 13.11 6.21 -9.72
C GLN A 59 12.43 6.75 -8.46
N VAL A 60 11.11 6.59 -8.34
CA VAL A 60 10.35 7.00 -7.15
C VAL A 60 10.73 6.12 -5.96
N LEU A 61 10.84 4.81 -6.17
CA LEU A 61 11.27 3.88 -5.12
C LEU A 61 12.71 4.14 -4.67
N ALA A 62 13.61 4.41 -5.62
CA ALA A 62 15.00 4.78 -5.32
C ALA A 62 15.07 6.09 -4.53
N HIS A 63 14.30 7.11 -4.92
CA HIS A 63 14.22 8.36 -4.18
C HIS A 63 13.70 8.13 -2.75
N ASN A 64 12.60 7.39 -2.59
CA ASN A 64 12.04 7.07 -1.28
C ASN A 64 13.05 6.31 -0.40
N LYS A 65 13.81 5.38 -0.98
CA LYS A 65 14.86 4.65 -0.27
C LYS A 65 15.97 5.59 0.20
N VAL A 66 16.45 6.48 -0.65
CA VAL A 66 17.48 7.47 -0.27
C VAL A 66 16.99 8.39 0.84
N GLN A 67 15.74 8.84 0.80
CA GLN A 67 15.17 9.66 1.87
C GLN A 67 15.08 8.89 3.19
N ALA A 68 14.60 7.64 3.15
CA ALA A 68 14.54 6.79 4.33
C ALA A 68 15.95 6.53 4.92
N GLU A 69 16.94 6.24 4.08
CA GLU A 69 18.33 6.04 4.50
C GLU A 69 18.93 7.29 5.16
N ARG A 70 18.65 8.47 4.63
CA ARG A 70 19.07 9.75 5.24
C ARG A 70 18.46 9.96 6.62
N GLU A 71 17.18 9.66 6.80
CA GLU A 71 16.54 9.76 8.11
C GLU A 71 17.13 8.74 9.10
N VAL A 72 17.37 7.50 8.67
CA VAL A 72 18.03 6.49 9.51
C VAL A 72 19.42 6.97 9.94
N GLN A 73 20.19 7.54 9.01
CA GLN A 73 21.50 8.10 9.31
C GLN A 73 21.41 9.26 10.31
N ARG A 74 20.48 10.20 10.10
CA ARG A 74 20.27 11.34 11.01
C ARG A 74 19.90 10.87 12.43
N ILE A 75 19.03 9.87 12.53
CA ILE A 75 18.65 9.26 13.82
C ILE A 75 19.86 8.58 14.46
N ALA A 76 20.67 7.86 13.68
CA ALA A 76 21.88 7.20 14.17
C ALA A 76 22.91 8.21 14.71
N GLU A 77 23.10 9.35 14.04
CA GLU A 77 23.95 10.45 14.50
C GLU A 77 23.45 11.01 15.84
N GLN A 78 22.15 11.27 15.97
CA GLN A 78 21.53 11.73 17.23
C GLN A 78 21.68 10.72 18.37
N ILE A 79 21.59 9.42 18.07
CA ILE A 79 21.83 8.37 19.06
C ILE A 79 23.31 8.34 19.45
N ALA A 80 24.23 8.50 18.49
CA ALA A 80 25.67 8.46 18.73
C ALA A 80 26.15 9.60 19.65
N GLU A 81 25.48 10.75 19.65
CA GLU A 81 25.73 11.86 20.59
C GLU A 81 25.43 11.48 22.06
N LEU A 82 24.63 10.44 22.30
CA LEU A 82 24.30 9.99 23.65
C LEU A 82 25.43 9.15 24.27
N PRO A 83 25.60 9.18 25.60
CA PRO A 83 26.44 8.21 26.31
C PRO A 83 26.05 6.76 26.00
N LEU A 84 27.01 5.84 25.94
CA LEU A 84 26.80 4.45 25.53
C LEU A 84 25.65 3.74 26.27
N ALA A 85 25.52 3.96 27.58
CA ALA A 85 24.43 3.41 28.37
C ALA A 85 23.04 3.89 27.89
N ARG A 86 22.93 5.14 27.42
CA ARG A 86 21.68 5.69 26.87
C ARG A 86 21.41 5.20 25.45
N GLN A 87 22.43 4.95 24.64
CA GLN A 87 22.27 4.32 23.32
C GLN A 87 21.62 2.94 23.45
N GLN A 88 22.04 2.16 24.45
CA GLN A 88 21.45 0.86 24.73
C GLN A 88 19.98 0.97 25.18
N ILE A 89 19.64 1.95 26.03
CA ILE A 89 18.25 2.23 26.43
C ILE A 89 17.37 2.55 25.22
N VAL A 90 17.85 3.38 24.27
CA VAL A 90 17.11 3.69 23.04
C VAL A 90 16.86 2.42 22.22
N SER A 91 17.87 1.57 22.09
CA SER A 91 17.77 0.31 21.35
C SER A 91 16.76 -0.66 21.98
N ASP A 92 16.77 -0.78 23.31
CA ASP A 92 15.84 -1.64 24.04
C ASP A 92 14.40 -1.08 24.01
N LEU A 93 14.24 0.25 24.08
CA LEU A 93 12.95 0.90 23.91
C LEU A 93 12.38 0.67 22.51
N ALA A 94 13.20 0.83 21.46
CA ALA A 94 12.79 0.59 20.08
C ALA A 94 12.29 -0.85 19.89
N LYS A 95 13.04 -1.86 20.40
CA LYS A 95 12.62 -3.27 20.38
C LYS A 95 11.29 -3.48 21.09
N LYS A 96 11.11 -2.86 22.27
CA LYS A 96 9.87 -2.98 23.03
C LYS A 96 8.68 -2.37 22.30
N LEU A 97 8.87 -1.21 21.66
CA LEU A 97 7.83 -0.59 20.83
C LEU A 97 7.44 -1.47 19.65
N THR A 98 8.41 -2.07 18.95
CA THR A 98 8.15 -3.03 17.87
C THR A 98 7.35 -4.24 18.36
N SER A 99 7.76 -4.84 19.48
CA SER A 99 7.04 -5.99 20.07
C SER A 99 5.60 -5.62 20.50
N ILE A 100 5.39 -4.42 21.07
CA ILE A 100 4.04 -3.93 21.39
C ILE A 100 3.20 -3.80 20.11
N SER A 101 3.76 -3.24 19.04
CA SER A 101 3.07 -3.13 17.76
C SER A 101 2.70 -4.50 17.17
N GLU A 102 3.58 -5.49 17.26
CA GLU A 102 3.31 -6.87 16.83
C GLU A 102 2.17 -7.51 17.65
N HIS A 103 2.21 -7.35 18.97
CA HIS A 103 1.15 -7.87 19.84
C HIS A 103 -0.18 -7.16 19.62
N LEU A 104 -0.19 -5.85 19.35
CA LEU A 104 -1.40 -5.11 18.99
C LEU A 104 -1.97 -5.57 17.64
N ALA A 105 -1.11 -5.85 16.65
CA ALA A 105 -1.55 -6.41 15.38
C ALA A 105 -2.15 -7.83 15.55
N GLY A 106 -1.51 -8.69 16.37
CA GLY A 106 -2.06 -10.00 16.71
C GLY A 106 -3.37 -9.92 17.48
N ALA A 107 -3.48 -9.01 18.44
CA ALA A 107 -4.72 -8.76 19.18
C ALA A 107 -5.84 -8.25 18.26
N ALA A 108 -5.52 -7.38 17.30
CA ALA A 108 -6.45 -6.94 16.28
C ALA A 108 -6.92 -8.09 15.38
N GLU A 109 -6.04 -9.01 15.00
CA GLU A 109 -6.42 -10.21 14.23
C GLU A 109 -7.41 -11.09 15.01
N PHE A 110 -7.11 -11.38 16.28
CA PHE A 110 -8.01 -12.14 17.15
C PHE A 110 -9.33 -11.41 17.41
N GLY A 111 -9.28 -10.10 17.61
CA GLY A 111 -10.44 -9.23 17.78
C GLY A 111 -11.35 -9.25 16.54
N ALA A 112 -10.78 -9.10 15.35
CA ALA A 112 -11.51 -9.16 14.08
C ALA A 112 -12.14 -10.55 13.84
N LYS A 113 -11.43 -11.65 14.14
CA LYS A 113 -12.00 -13.01 14.08
C LYS A 113 -13.16 -13.18 15.04
N THR A 114 -13.01 -12.68 16.27
CA THR A 114 -14.05 -12.74 17.30
C THR A 114 -15.28 -11.94 16.88
N ALA A 115 -15.06 -10.71 16.40
CA ALA A 115 -16.11 -9.85 15.88
C ALA A 115 -16.86 -10.48 14.71
N HIS A 116 -16.15 -11.04 13.73
CA HIS A 116 -16.74 -11.73 12.59
C HIS A 116 -17.63 -12.90 13.05
N ARG A 117 -17.14 -13.71 13.99
CA ARG A 117 -17.91 -14.82 14.54
C ARG A 117 -19.15 -14.34 15.31
N LEU A 118 -19.01 -13.35 16.18
CA LEU A 118 -20.13 -12.79 16.95
C LEU A 118 -21.18 -12.15 16.04
N ALA A 119 -20.76 -11.43 15.00
CA ALA A 119 -21.65 -10.87 13.98
C ALA A 119 -22.38 -11.97 13.19
N GLY A 120 -21.68 -13.06 12.84
CA GLY A 120 -22.32 -14.22 12.20
C GLY A 120 -23.39 -14.87 13.09
N ILE A 121 -23.12 -15.02 14.39
CA ILE A 121 -24.10 -15.53 15.37
C ILE A 121 -25.28 -14.56 15.50
N ALA A 122 -25.02 -13.25 15.62
CA ALA A 122 -26.07 -12.24 15.68
C ALA A 122 -26.96 -12.28 14.42
N ASN A 123 -26.35 -12.42 13.24
CA ASN A 123 -27.08 -12.53 11.98
C ASN A 123 -27.98 -13.77 11.93
N SER A 124 -27.51 -14.91 12.44
CA SER A 124 -28.34 -16.13 12.52
C SER A 124 -29.54 -16.02 13.48
N GLN A 125 -29.53 -15.05 14.39
CA GLN A 125 -30.66 -14.80 15.29
C GLN A 125 -31.72 -13.87 14.69
N ILE A 126 -31.42 -13.20 13.56
CA ILE A 126 -32.39 -12.35 12.86
C ILE A 126 -33.57 -13.19 12.38
N ASP A 127 -33.32 -14.44 11.97
CA ASP A 127 -34.37 -15.38 11.54
C ASP A 127 -35.39 -15.72 12.65
N LEU A 128 -35.11 -15.36 13.91
CA LEU A 128 -35.98 -15.56 15.07
C LEU A 128 -36.86 -14.33 15.38
N ILE A 129 -36.78 -13.26 14.58
CA ILE A 129 -37.57 -12.06 14.75
C ILE A 129 -38.90 -12.22 14.02
N ASP A 130 -40.00 -12.09 14.75
CA ASP A 130 -41.34 -11.88 14.20
C ASP A 130 -41.52 -10.41 13.82
N ASP A 131 -41.56 -10.13 12.51
CA ASP A 131 -41.76 -8.80 11.94
C ASP A 131 -43.21 -8.30 12.06
N ALA A 132 -44.18 -9.20 12.20
CA ALA A 132 -45.59 -8.87 12.34
C ALA A 132 -45.94 -8.54 13.80
N GLU A 133 -45.30 -9.21 14.77
CA GLU A 133 -45.44 -8.96 16.21
C GLU A 133 -44.07 -8.77 16.91
N PRO A 134 -43.42 -7.59 16.76
CA PRO A 134 -42.06 -7.36 17.26
C PRO A 134 -41.90 -7.48 18.78
N GLU A 135 -42.98 -7.27 19.54
CA GLU A 135 -42.96 -7.36 21.00
C GLU A 135 -42.71 -8.79 21.51
N ARG A 136 -43.04 -9.80 20.71
CA ARG A 136 -42.68 -11.20 21.01
C ARG A 136 -41.20 -11.51 20.81
N SER A 137 -40.52 -10.68 20.02
CA SER A 137 -39.12 -10.85 19.62
C SER A 137 -38.13 -10.10 20.51
N VAL A 138 -38.59 -9.50 21.61
CA VAL A 138 -37.76 -8.66 22.50
C VAL A 138 -36.53 -9.38 23.03
N GLU A 139 -36.64 -10.68 23.35
CA GLU A 139 -35.49 -11.45 23.82
C GLU A 139 -34.44 -11.67 22.73
N SER A 140 -34.85 -12.03 21.51
CA SER A 140 -33.98 -12.16 20.35
C SER A 140 -33.29 -10.84 20.01
N LEU A 141 -34.04 -9.73 20.01
CA LEU A 141 -33.50 -8.38 19.78
C LEU A 141 -32.45 -7.98 20.82
N LYS A 142 -32.66 -8.31 22.10
CA LYS A 142 -31.67 -8.09 23.16
C LYS A 142 -30.39 -8.88 22.93
N ARG A 143 -30.51 -10.17 22.57
CA ARG A 143 -29.34 -11.03 22.30
C ARG A 143 -28.55 -10.53 21.09
N ILE A 144 -29.23 -10.16 20.01
CA ILE A 144 -28.62 -9.55 18.81
C ILE A 144 -27.89 -8.26 19.19
N SER A 145 -28.51 -7.39 20.00
CA SER A 145 -27.91 -6.14 20.45
C SER A 145 -26.62 -6.36 21.24
N VAL A 146 -26.63 -7.30 22.20
CA VAL A 146 -25.43 -7.65 22.99
C VAL A 146 -24.33 -8.23 22.11
N LEU A 147 -24.65 -9.19 21.23
CA LEU A 147 -23.66 -9.81 20.34
C LEU A 147 -23.05 -8.79 19.37
N THR A 148 -23.87 -7.89 18.82
CA THR A 148 -23.42 -6.82 17.92
C THR A 148 -22.53 -5.83 18.67
N LYS A 149 -22.89 -5.44 19.90
CA LYS A 149 -22.07 -4.57 20.74
C LYS A 149 -20.72 -5.21 21.04
N MET A 150 -20.71 -6.48 21.48
CA MET A 150 -19.48 -7.22 21.77
C MET A 150 -18.62 -7.42 20.51
N ALA A 151 -19.23 -7.60 19.34
CA ALA A 151 -18.51 -7.67 18.07
C ALA A 151 -17.81 -6.34 17.73
N ASN A 152 -18.50 -5.22 17.95
CA ASN A 152 -17.93 -3.89 17.73
C ASN A 152 -16.77 -3.59 18.69
N GLU A 153 -16.94 -3.91 19.98
CA GLU A 153 -15.88 -3.76 20.99
C GLU A 153 -14.67 -4.65 20.66
N SER A 154 -14.91 -5.90 20.23
CA SER A 154 -13.83 -6.81 19.80
C SER A 154 -13.07 -6.29 18.57
N SER A 155 -13.70 -5.47 17.74
CA SER A 155 -13.09 -4.89 16.53
C SER A 155 -12.30 -3.60 16.81
N GLU A 156 -12.39 -3.03 18.01
CA GLU A 156 -11.91 -1.66 18.28
C GLU A 156 -10.41 -1.49 17.99
N ILE A 157 -9.58 -2.43 18.45
CA ILE A 157 -8.13 -2.39 18.21
C ILE A 157 -7.83 -2.44 16.71
N GLY A 158 -8.49 -3.34 15.97
CA GLY A 158 -8.30 -3.45 14.52
C GLY A 158 -8.77 -2.23 13.75
N VAL A 159 -9.94 -1.68 14.09
CA VAL A 159 -10.47 -0.46 13.47
C VAL A 159 -9.57 0.73 13.75
N ASN A 160 -9.05 0.86 14.97
CA ASN A 160 -8.14 1.95 15.33
C ASN A 160 -6.80 1.83 14.59
N LEU A 161 -6.27 0.61 14.38
CA LEU A 161 -5.09 0.40 13.53
C LEU A 161 -5.37 0.78 12.07
N LEU A 162 -6.53 0.42 11.51
CA LEU A 162 -6.92 0.84 10.15
C LEU A 162 -7.06 2.36 10.05
N ARG A 163 -7.64 3.02 11.06
CA ARG A 163 -7.75 4.48 11.14
C ARG A 163 -6.39 5.16 11.23
N ALA A 164 -5.48 4.64 12.05
CA ALA A 164 -4.12 5.18 12.19
C ALA A 164 -3.35 5.16 10.87
N ASN A 165 -3.63 4.19 10.00
CA ASN A 165 -3.01 4.08 8.68
C ASN A 165 -3.83 4.77 7.57
N LYS A 166 -4.99 5.36 7.87
CA LYS A 166 -5.92 5.91 6.87
C LYS A 166 -5.28 7.04 6.06
N GLU A 167 -4.59 7.97 6.71
CA GLU A 167 -3.95 9.10 6.02
C GLU A 167 -2.86 8.60 5.06
N THR A 168 -2.04 7.65 5.50
CA THR A 168 -1.03 7.01 4.65
C THR A 168 -1.67 6.27 3.47
N VAL A 169 -2.78 5.54 3.70
CA VAL A 169 -3.53 4.88 2.63
C VAL A 169 -4.16 5.89 1.66
N ASP A 170 -4.69 7.00 2.17
CA ASP A 170 -5.29 8.06 1.37
C ASP A 170 -4.23 8.79 0.52
N GLU A 171 -3.03 9.02 1.04
CA GLU A 171 -1.89 9.56 0.29
C GLU A 171 -1.42 8.60 -0.81
N LEU A 172 -1.32 7.31 -0.48
CA LEU A 172 -1.03 6.27 -1.47
C LEU A 172 -2.07 6.28 -2.60
N ASN A 173 -3.35 6.37 -2.26
CA ASN A 173 -4.46 6.40 -3.23
C ASN A 173 -4.55 7.73 -4.01
N LYS A 174 -4.16 8.87 -3.42
CA LYS A 174 -4.14 10.18 -4.11
C LYS A 174 -3.07 10.26 -5.19
N SER A 175 -1.91 9.63 -4.97
CA SER A 175 -0.87 9.53 -6.01
C SER A 175 -1.35 8.79 -7.28
N ASP A 176 -2.39 7.97 -7.16
CA ASP A 176 -3.07 7.33 -8.28
C ASP A 176 -4.13 8.19 -8.98
N LYS A 177 -4.68 9.24 -8.33
CA LYS A 177 -5.72 10.10 -8.92
C LYS A 177 -5.20 11.35 -9.64
N GLN A 178 -3.99 11.84 -9.33
CA GLN A 178 -3.45 13.08 -9.91
C GLN A 178 -3.03 13.01 -11.40
N ASN A 179 -3.34 11.94 -12.13
CA ASN A 179 -2.95 11.80 -13.54
C ASN A 179 -4.09 11.37 -14.45
N VAL A 180 -5.33 11.75 -14.11
CA VAL A 180 -6.40 11.81 -15.09
C VAL A 180 -6.67 13.29 -15.33
N SER A 181 -6.16 13.81 -16.45
CA SER A 181 -6.56 15.11 -16.98
C SER A 181 -8.05 15.04 -17.35
N SER A 182 -8.92 15.27 -16.37
CA SER A 182 -10.35 15.37 -16.58
C SER A 182 -10.72 16.83 -16.70
N GLY A 183 -10.82 17.30 -17.95
CA GLY A 183 -11.30 18.62 -18.33
C GLY A 183 -11.68 18.63 -19.81
N LEU A 184 -12.69 19.42 -20.18
CA LEU A 184 -13.20 19.56 -21.55
C LEU A 184 -12.10 19.94 -22.56
N ASN A 185 -11.03 20.60 -22.11
CA ASN A 185 -9.89 21.00 -22.95
C ASN A 185 -9.13 19.79 -23.54
N HIS A 186 -9.09 18.64 -22.84
CA HIS A 186 -8.52 17.40 -23.38
C HIS A 186 -9.42 16.73 -24.43
N PHE A 187 -10.75 16.96 -24.36
CA PHE A 187 -11.70 16.39 -25.31
C PHE A 187 -11.65 17.09 -26.68
N TYR A 188 -11.33 18.38 -26.70
CA TYR A 188 -11.26 19.18 -27.93
C TYR A 188 -9.84 19.37 -28.50
N GLY A 189 -8.79 18.86 -27.84
CA GLY A 189 -7.44 18.85 -28.39
C GLY A 189 -6.81 20.24 -28.53
N GLU A 190 -7.19 21.20 -27.69
CA GLU A 190 -6.53 22.50 -27.64
C GLU A 190 -5.28 22.38 -26.76
N SER A 191 -4.12 22.23 -27.40
CA SER A 191 -2.83 22.47 -26.77
C SER A 191 -2.75 23.94 -26.38
N GLU A 192 -2.46 24.23 -25.10
CA GLU A 192 -2.17 25.57 -24.61
C GLU A 192 -1.06 26.19 -25.48
N ALA A 193 -1.46 27.16 -26.31
CA ALA A 193 -0.53 28.02 -27.00
C ALA A 193 0.14 28.95 -25.98
N ASP A 194 1.46 29.04 -26.10
CA ASP A 194 2.37 29.80 -25.25
C ASP A 194 1.88 31.20 -24.88
N ALA A 195 2.05 31.55 -23.60
CA ALA A 195 2.15 32.93 -23.10
C ALA A 195 3.23 33.01 -22.02
#